data_AF-A0A2H8TZH1-F1
#
_entry.id   AF-A0A2H8TZH1-F1
#
_cell.length_a   1.000
_cell.length_b   1.000
_cell.length_c   1.000
_cell.angle_alpha   90.00
_cell.angle_beta   90.00
_cell.angle_gamma   90.00
#
_symmetry.space_group_name_H-M   'P 1'
#
loop_
_entity.id
_entity.type
_entity.pdbx_description
1 polymer ?
#
loop_
_entity_poly.entity_id
_entity_poly.type
_entity_poly.pdbx_seq_one_letter_code
_entity_poly.pdbx_strand_id
1 'polypeptide(L)'
;MFERMHDIQYYIKNGYSSPKIMNFGHPMMRDILDFLRDTDSKKFKLFAAHTSNCLSLITGFRLFRDKETLTIKKMVENDKVNDRLWKSSFLGNYACNIMVVVYDCENAKNEKSQEVTIYLNENPLTIKLDDRVMCTQCPIYVVRDLLRILLNKTTPET
;
A
#
# COMPACT_ATOMS: atom_id res chain seq x y z
N MET A 1 -21.25 -13.63 -5.29
CA MET A 1 -20.70 -14.95 -4.89
C MET A 1 -19.27 -15.16 -5.41
N PHE A 2 -18.97 -14.91 -6.69
CA PHE A 2 -17.62 -15.07 -7.26
C PHE A 2 -16.55 -14.13 -6.69
N GLU A 3 -16.88 -12.86 -6.51
CA GLU A 3 -15.94 -11.86 -5.96
C GLU A 3 -15.38 -12.32 -4.60
N ARG A 4 -16.27 -12.76 -3.70
CA ARG A 4 -15.93 -13.26 -2.36
C ARG A 4 -14.89 -14.38 -2.40
N MET A 5 -15.01 -15.31 -3.34
CA MET A 5 -14.05 -16.40 -3.47
C MET A 5 -12.67 -15.89 -3.92
N HIS A 6 -12.63 -14.96 -4.87
CA HIS A 6 -11.39 -14.32 -5.29
C HIS A 6 -10.76 -13.50 -4.16
N ASP A 7 -11.56 -12.80 -3.36
CA ASP A 7 -11.08 -12.03 -2.23
C ASP A 7 -10.36 -12.90 -1.22
N ILE A 8 -10.95 -14.04 -0.84
CA ILE A 8 -10.31 -15.03 0.04
C ILE A 8 -9.03 -15.55 -0.59
N GLN A 9 -9.10 -15.97 -1.86
CA GLN A 9 -7.94 -16.52 -2.55
C GLN A 9 -6.76 -15.55 -2.54
N TYR A 10 -7.00 -14.28 -2.88
CA TYR A 10 -5.98 -13.25 -2.91
C TYR A 10 -5.56 -12.79 -1.51
N TYR A 11 -6.46 -12.76 -0.55
CA TYR A 11 -6.14 -12.48 0.85
C TYR A 11 -5.18 -13.54 1.40
N ILE A 12 -5.43 -14.82 1.07
CA ILE A 12 -4.58 -15.93 1.49
C ILE A 12 -3.23 -15.91 0.77
N LYS A 13 -3.18 -15.60 -0.52
CA LYS A 13 -1.94 -15.67 -1.32
C LYS A 13 -1.06 -14.43 -1.23
N ASN A 14 -1.67 -13.24 -1.10
CA ASN A 14 -1.00 -11.94 -1.24
C ASN A 14 -1.35 -10.95 -0.14
N GLY A 15 -2.37 -11.23 0.67
CA GLY A 15 -2.84 -10.38 1.76
C GLY A 15 -2.23 -10.72 3.11
N TYR A 16 -3.09 -10.74 4.13
CA TYR A 16 -2.70 -10.74 5.54
C TYR A 16 -2.83 -12.10 6.22
N SER A 17 -2.83 -13.20 5.47
CA SER A 17 -2.99 -14.56 6.02
C SER A 17 -1.78 -15.05 6.81
N SER A 18 -0.57 -14.53 6.53
CA SER A 18 0.64 -14.86 7.29
C SER A 18 1.69 -13.74 7.23
N PRO A 19 2.59 -13.66 8.22
CA PRO A 19 3.67 -12.67 8.23
C PRO A 19 4.62 -12.74 7.04
N LYS A 20 4.87 -13.96 6.53
CA LYS A 20 5.78 -14.15 5.40
C LYS A 20 5.25 -13.50 4.11
N ILE A 21 3.96 -13.61 3.87
CA ILE A 21 3.30 -13.10 2.65
C ILE A 21 3.32 -11.57 2.62
N MET A 22 3.16 -10.95 3.78
CA MET A 22 3.25 -9.50 3.93
C MET A 22 4.61 -8.92 3.51
N ASN A 23 5.66 -9.75 3.45
CA ASN A 23 7.00 -9.35 3.03
C ASN A 23 7.23 -9.50 1.52
N PHE A 24 6.30 -10.08 0.76
CA PHE A 24 6.44 -10.23 -0.69
C PHE A 24 6.43 -8.90 -1.44
N GLY A 25 5.87 -7.83 -0.84
CA GLY A 25 5.97 -6.47 -1.38
C GLY A 25 7.31 -5.78 -1.13
N HIS A 26 8.14 -6.29 -0.21
CA HIS A 26 9.35 -5.58 0.24
C HIS A 26 10.38 -5.27 -0.87
N PRO A 27 10.63 -6.16 -1.86
CA PRO A 27 11.54 -5.81 -2.96
C PRO A 27 11.10 -4.53 -3.69
N MET A 28 9.81 -4.41 -4.03
CA MET A 28 9.29 -3.23 -4.74
C MET A 28 9.23 -2.00 -3.82
N MET A 29 8.99 -2.19 -2.52
CA MET A 29 9.10 -1.09 -1.53
C MET A 29 10.53 -0.57 -1.39
N ARG A 30 11.55 -1.43 -1.48
CA ARG A 30 12.97 -1.01 -1.49
C ARG A 30 13.27 -0.20 -2.74
N ASP A 31 12.79 -0.64 -3.90
CA ASP A 31 12.91 0.12 -5.15
C ASP A 31 12.27 1.52 -5.05
N ILE A 32 11.12 1.64 -4.41
CA ILE A 32 10.48 2.93 -4.13
C ILE A 32 11.33 3.75 -3.17
N LEU A 33 11.82 3.16 -2.08
CA LEU A 33 12.66 3.87 -1.11
C LEU A 33 13.95 4.40 -1.75
N ASP A 34 14.58 3.62 -2.61
CA ASP A 34 15.80 4.00 -3.31
C ASP A 34 15.51 5.11 -4.34
N PHE A 35 14.39 5.03 -5.07
CA PHE A 35 13.94 6.13 -5.92
C PHE A 35 13.70 7.41 -5.12
N LEU A 36 13.03 7.30 -3.97
CA LEU A 36 12.77 8.45 -3.12
C LEU A 36 14.04 9.04 -2.53
N ARG A 37 15.18 8.33 -2.44
CA ARG A 37 16.46 8.86 -1.91
C ARG A 37 17.19 9.78 -2.90
N ASP A 38 17.03 9.52 -4.19
CA ASP A 38 17.68 10.26 -5.27
C ASP A 38 16.66 10.60 -6.36
N THR A 39 15.92 11.68 -6.12
CA THR A 39 14.87 12.20 -7.01
C THR A 39 15.43 13.05 -8.15
N ASP A 40 16.71 13.41 -8.08
CA ASP A 40 17.34 14.31 -9.05
C ASP A 40 17.85 13.56 -10.26
N SER A 41 18.45 12.36 -10.05
CA SER A 41 19.05 11.59 -11.13
C SER A 41 18.04 10.90 -12.06
N LYS A 42 16.88 10.49 -11.52
CA LYS A 42 15.85 9.74 -12.27
C LYS A 42 14.49 10.39 -12.11
N LYS A 43 13.92 10.89 -13.21
CA LYS A 43 12.62 11.57 -13.20
C LYS A 43 11.41 10.63 -13.20
N PHE A 44 11.55 9.41 -13.73
CA PHE A 44 10.50 8.39 -13.67
C PHE A 44 11.09 6.97 -13.66
N LYS A 45 10.35 6.03 -13.08
CA LYS A 45 10.63 4.59 -13.09
C LYS A 45 9.30 3.85 -13.23
N LEU A 46 9.22 2.93 -14.20
CA LEU A 46 7.99 2.19 -14.52
C LEU A 46 8.21 0.70 -14.34
N PHE A 47 7.19 0.01 -13.84
CA PHE A 47 7.16 -1.43 -13.70
C PHE A 47 5.85 -1.99 -14.28
N ALA A 48 5.95 -3.04 -15.08
CA ALA A 48 4.81 -3.86 -15.45
C ALA A 48 4.80 -5.10 -14.55
N ALA A 49 3.66 -5.41 -13.95
CA ALA A 49 3.55 -6.52 -13.03
C ALA A 49 2.16 -7.17 -13.10
N HIS A 50 2.03 -8.34 -12.48
CA HIS A 50 0.74 -9.01 -12.35
C HIS A 50 -0.04 -8.48 -11.15
N THR A 51 -1.35 -8.76 -11.11
CA THR A 51 -2.24 -8.43 -9.99
C THR A 51 -1.67 -8.90 -8.64
N SER A 52 -1.02 -10.07 -8.61
CA SER A 52 -0.36 -10.59 -7.40
C SER A 52 0.70 -9.66 -6.84
N ASN A 53 1.49 -9.00 -7.69
CA ASN A 53 2.54 -8.07 -7.26
C ASN A 53 1.94 -6.76 -6.74
N CYS A 54 0.89 -6.26 -7.38
CA CYS A 54 0.17 -5.09 -6.91
C CYS A 54 -0.41 -5.33 -5.51
N LEU A 55 -1.10 -6.45 -5.33
CA LEU A 55 -1.65 -6.85 -4.03
C LEU A 55 -0.55 -7.05 -2.99
N SER A 56 0.57 -7.70 -3.34
CA SER A 56 1.70 -7.84 -2.43
C SER A 56 2.29 -6.49 -2.01
N LEU A 57 2.33 -5.49 -2.90
CA LEU A 57 2.79 -4.14 -2.56
C LEU A 57 1.80 -3.42 -1.63
N ILE A 58 0.50 -3.48 -1.92
CA ILE A 58 -0.57 -2.96 -1.06
C ILE A 58 -0.44 -3.55 0.35
N THR A 59 -0.25 -4.86 0.44
CA THR A 59 -0.02 -5.57 1.69
C THR A 59 1.28 -5.14 2.37
N GLY A 60 2.35 -4.94 1.59
CA GLY A 60 3.64 -4.39 2.04
C GLY A 60 3.47 -3.06 2.77
N PHE A 61 2.66 -2.16 2.21
CA PHE A 61 2.29 -0.88 2.83
C PHE A 61 1.30 -1.00 4.00
N ARG A 62 0.84 -2.21 4.32
CA ARG A 62 -0.15 -2.50 5.38
C ARG A 62 -1.51 -1.80 5.15
N LEU A 63 -1.87 -1.59 3.88
CA LEU A 63 -3.10 -0.91 3.48
C LEU A 63 -4.30 -1.87 3.34
N PHE A 64 -5.50 -1.39 3.64
CA PHE A 64 -6.75 -2.16 3.48
C PHE A 64 -6.78 -3.48 4.27
N ARG A 65 -6.06 -3.53 5.41
CA ARG A 65 -6.16 -4.65 6.35
C ARG A 65 -7.49 -4.61 7.08
N ASP A 66 -8.25 -5.69 6.99
CA ASP A 66 -9.49 -5.86 7.75
C ASP A 66 -9.22 -5.92 9.26
N LYS A 67 -10.19 -5.45 10.06
CA LYS A 67 -10.15 -5.58 11.53
C LYS A 67 -10.10 -7.06 11.95
N GLU A 68 -10.82 -7.89 11.23
CA GLU A 68 -10.84 -9.33 11.43
C GLU A 68 -10.23 -10.04 10.24
N THR A 69 -9.40 -11.06 10.50
CA THR A 69 -8.84 -11.89 9.44
C THR A 69 -9.95 -12.53 8.59
N LEU A 70 -9.87 -12.33 7.27
CA LEU A 70 -10.80 -12.95 6.34
C LEU A 70 -10.58 -14.47 6.27
N THR A 71 -11.64 -15.22 6.53
CA THR A 71 -11.68 -16.68 6.42
C THR A 71 -12.94 -17.12 5.68
N ILE A 72 -12.93 -18.33 5.12
CA ILE A 72 -14.09 -18.91 4.44
C ILE A 72 -15.30 -18.94 5.38
N LYS A 73 -15.09 -19.40 6.62
CA LYS A 73 -16.14 -19.45 7.65
C LYS A 73 -16.79 -18.08 7.87
N LYS A 74 -15.98 -17.06 8.14
CA LYS A 74 -16.48 -15.70 8.40
C LYS A 74 -17.20 -15.07 7.21
N MET A 75 -16.82 -15.44 5.97
CA MET A 75 -17.47 -14.93 4.76
C MET A 75 -18.80 -15.59 4.42
N VAL A 76 -19.09 -16.75 5.01
CA VAL A 76 -20.38 -17.45 4.91
C VAL A 76 -21.31 -17.03 6.05
N GLU A 77 -20.77 -16.83 7.25
CA GLU A 77 -21.57 -16.58 8.47
C GLU A 77 -22.02 -15.12 8.65
N ASN A 78 -21.26 -14.14 8.15
CA ASN A 78 -21.56 -12.73 8.39
C ASN A 78 -22.18 -12.05 7.16
N ASP A 79 -23.38 -11.48 7.32
CA ASP A 79 -23.90 -10.46 6.38
C ASP A 79 -23.10 -9.14 6.41
N LYS A 80 -22.18 -8.99 7.38
CA LYS A 80 -21.23 -7.85 7.50
C LYS A 80 -20.05 -7.91 6.51
N VAL A 81 -20.07 -8.84 5.55
CA VAL A 81 -19.04 -8.97 4.49
C VAL A 81 -18.90 -7.72 3.60
N ASN A 82 -19.87 -6.79 3.65
CA ASN A 82 -19.80 -5.55 2.88
C ASN A 82 -18.82 -4.51 3.45
N ASP A 83 -18.54 -4.55 4.76
CA ASP A 83 -17.70 -3.56 5.45
C ASP A 83 -16.20 -3.88 5.40
N ARG A 84 -15.82 -4.97 4.73
CA ARG A 84 -14.42 -5.35 4.54
C ARG A 84 -13.67 -4.29 3.72
N LEU A 85 -12.41 -4.08 4.06
CA LEU A 85 -11.50 -3.21 3.34
C LEU A 85 -10.80 -3.98 2.21
N TRP A 86 -10.50 -5.26 2.40
CA TRP A 86 -9.88 -6.07 1.37
C TRP A 86 -10.90 -6.51 0.32
N LYS A 87 -10.94 -5.79 -0.81
CA LYS A 87 -11.78 -6.10 -1.98
C LYS A 87 -10.91 -6.23 -3.23
N SER A 88 -10.68 -7.44 -3.72
CA SER A 88 -9.84 -7.72 -4.89
C SER A 88 -10.33 -7.01 -6.15
N SER A 89 -11.65 -6.82 -6.31
CA SER A 89 -12.27 -6.04 -7.38
C SER A 89 -11.86 -4.56 -7.36
N PHE A 90 -11.54 -4.01 -6.19
CA PHE A 90 -11.12 -2.62 -6.01
C PHE A 90 -9.58 -2.48 -5.97
N LEU A 91 -8.91 -3.42 -5.33
CA LEU A 91 -7.46 -3.38 -5.09
C LEU A 91 -6.64 -3.96 -6.24
N GLY A 92 -7.17 -4.93 -6.97
CA GLY A 92 -6.46 -5.72 -7.97
C GLY A 92 -7.29 -5.91 -9.25
N ASN A 93 -8.02 -4.86 -9.64
CA ASN A 93 -8.73 -4.81 -10.92
C ASN A 93 -7.77 -4.96 -12.12
N TYR A 94 -8.35 -5.19 -13.30
CA TYR A 94 -7.59 -5.10 -14.53
C TYR A 94 -6.96 -3.72 -14.66
N ALA A 95 -5.69 -3.69 -15.07
CA ALA A 95 -4.86 -2.48 -15.10
C ALA A 95 -4.70 -1.79 -13.73
N CYS A 96 -4.71 -2.57 -12.64
CA CYS A 96 -4.32 -2.08 -11.33
C CYS A 96 -3.00 -1.31 -11.42
N ASN A 97 -2.99 -0.08 -10.91
CA ASN A 97 -1.83 0.80 -10.93
C ASN A 97 -1.55 1.37 -9.54
N ILE A 98 -0.26 1.47 -9.22
CA ILE A 98 0.22 2.12 -8.00
C ILE A 98 1.25 3.13 -8.43
N MET A 99 1.02 4.40 -8.10
CA MET A 99 1.90 5.50 -8.49
C MET A 99 2.45 6.16 -7.23
N VAL A 100 3.75 6.45 -7.22
CA VAL A 100 4.39 7.24 -6.17
C VAL A 100 4.94 8.48 -6.85
N VAL A 101 4.34 9.63 -6.55
CA VAL A 101 4.65 10.90 -7.23
C VAL A 101 5.33 11.82 -6.23
N VAL A 102 6.47 12.38 -6.64
CA VAL A 102 7.20 13.41 -5.89
C VAL A 102 6.86 14.76 -6.50
N TYR A 103 6.46 15.71 -5.67
CA TYR A 103 6.16 17.09 -6.03
C TYR A 103 7.20 18.00 -5.39
N ASP A 104 7.80 18.87 -6.20
CA ASP A 104 8.55 20.01 -5.68
C ASP A 104 7.53 21.12 -5.37
N CYS A 105 7.37 21.42 -4.09
CA CYS A 105 6.46 22.42 -3.58
C CYS A 105 7.26 23.65 -3.13
N GLU A 106 6.65 24.82 -3.25
CA GLU A 106 7.20 26.08 -2.74
C GLU A 106 6.14 26.66 -1.81
N ASN A 107 6.49 26.80 -0.52
CA ASN A 107 5.54 27.37 0.44
C ASN A 107 5.47 28.90 0.30
N ALA A 108 4.53 29.54 1.00
CA ALA A 108 4.36 31.01 0.95
C ALA A 108 5.60 31.82 1.43
N LYS A 109 6.64 31.14 1.95
CA LYS A 109 7.92 31.72 2.36
C LYS A 109 9.07 31.38 1.39
N ASN A 110 8.76 30.81 0.22
CA ASN A 110 9.72 30.31 -0.78
C ASN A 110 10.66 29.21 -0.25
N GLU A 111 10.27 28.49 0.80
CA GLU A 111 11.01 27.31 1.22
C GLU A 111 10.59 26.15 0.31
N LYS A 112 11.58 25.58 -0.39
CA LYS A 112 11.37 24.39 -1.22
C LYS A 112 11.17 23.18 -0.34
N SER A 113 10.08 22.46 -0.55
CA SER A 113 9.83 21.16 0.07
C SER A 113 9.56 20.12 -1.02
N GLN A 114 9.94 18.88 -0.73
CA GLN A 114 9.53 17.75 -1.56
C GLN A 114 8.46 16.98 -0.84
N GLU A 115 7.34 16.78 -1.52
CA GLU A 115 6.18 16.08 -1.00
C GLU A 115 5.84 14.88 -1.87
N VAL A 116 5.24 13.87 -1.27
CA VAL A 116 4.97 12.59 -1.92
C VAL A 116 3.50 12.26 -1.75
N THR A 117 2.87 11.90 -2.86
CA THR A 117 1.54 11.28 -2.86
C THR A 117 1.65 9.87 -3.43
N ILE A 118 1.02 8.91 -2.75
CA ILE A 118 0.87 7.54 -3.25
C ILE A 118 -0.55 7.39 -3.77
N TYR A 119 -0.70 6.92 -5.01
CA TYR A 119 -1.98 6.64 -5.62
C TYR A 119 -2.17 5.14 -5.77
N LEU A 120 -3.40 4.67 -5.54
CA LEU A 120 -3.86 3.34 -5.93
C LEU A 120 -5.03 3.52 -6.88
N ASN A 121 -4.90 3.00 -8.10
CA ASN A 121 -5.93 3.12 -9.14
C ASN A 121 -6.39 4.57 -9.30
N GLU A 122 -5.41 5.48 -9.46
CA GLU A 122 -5.62 6.93 -9.60
C GLU A 122 -6.25 7.64 -8.39
N ASN A 123 -6.55 6.91 -7.31
CA ASN A 123 -7.08 7.49 -6.09
C ASN A 123 -5.94 7.75 -5.10
N PRO A 124 -5.79 8.98 -4.58
CA PRO A 124 -4.72 9.30 -3.65
C PRO A 124 -4.98 8.64 -2.30
N LEU A 125 -3.94 7.99 -1.76
CA LEU A 125 -4.00 7.29 -0.50
C LEU A 125 -3.69 8.23 0.65
N THR A 126 -4.43 8.07 1.75
CA THR A 126 -4.09 8.73 3.01
C THR A 126 -3.17 7.84 3.82
N ILE A 127 -1.94 8.29 4.02
CA ILE A 127 -0.96 7.63 4.89
C ILE A 127 -1.30 7.94 6.34
N LYS A 128 -1.30 6.91 7.19
CA LYS A 128 -1.42 7.05 8.64
C LYS A 128 -0.09 6.68 9.30
N LEU A 129 0.55 7.61 10.01
CA LEU A 129 1.65 7.36 10.93
C LEU A 129 1.17 7.53 12.38
N ASP A 130 1.28 6.45 13.17
CA ASP A 130 1.13 6.41 14.62
C ASP A 130 -0.03 7.24 15.19
N ASP A 131 -1.25 7.02 14.68
CA ASP A 131 -2.53 7.66 15.05
C ASP A 131 -2.55 9.21 15.06
N ARG A 132 -1.46 9.87 14.65
CA ARG A 132 -1.27 11.32 14.79
C ARG A 132 -1.11 12.04 13.47
N VAL A 133 -0.55 11.40 12.45
CA VAL A 133 -0.32 12.04 11.15
C VAL A 133 -1.13 11.31 10.09
N MET A 134 -2.17 11.99 9.60
CA MET A 134 -2.92 11.60 8.42
C MET A 134 -2.65 12.62 7.31
N CYS A 135 -1.92 12.22 6.28
CA CYS A 135 -1.65 13.07 5.13
C CYS A 135 -1.84 12.29 3.82
N THR A 136 -2.37 12.98 2.83
CA THR A 136 -2.50 12.46 1.46
C THR A 136 -1.27 12.81 0.65
N GLN A 137 -0.80 14.05 0.81
CA GLN A 137 0.46 14.55 0.31
C GLN A 137 1.35 14.81 1.52
N CYS A 138 2.41 14.02 1.67
CA CYS A 138 3.24 13.99 2.88
C CYS A 138 4.67 14.46 2.55
N PRO A 139 5.38 15.12 3.47
CA PRO A 139 6.80 15.42 3.26
C PRO A 139 7.61 14.15 2.95
N ILE A 140 8.56 14.23 2.01
CA ILE A 140 9.28 13.06 1.50
C ILE A 140 9.97 12.24 2.61
N TYR A 141 10.48 12.91 3.66
CA TYR A 141 11.13 12.24 4.78
C TYR A 141 10.15 11.36 5.57
N VAL A 142 8.90 11.78 5.74
CA VAL A 142 7.84 11.00 6.40
C VAL A 142 7.60 9.69 5.66
N VAL A 143 7.51 9.75 4.33
CA VAL A 143 7.29 8.55 3.50
C VAL A 143 8.51 7.64 3.50
N ARG A 144 9.73 8.20 3.44
CA ARG A 144 10.97 7.42 3.56
C ARG A 144 11.05 6.68 4.90
N ASP A 145 10.67 7.33 6.00
CA ASP A 145 10.70 6.73 7.34
C ASP A 145 9.62 5.66 7.51
N LEU A 146 8.41 5.89 6.98
CA LEU A 146 7.38 4.85 6.89
C LEU A 146 7.91 3.59 6.20
N LEU A 147 8.49 3.75 5.01
CA LEU A 147 9.04 2.64 4.23
C LEU A 147 10.11 1.89 5.01
N ARG A 148 11.03 2.60 5.70
CA ARG A 148 12.05 1.99 6.55
C ARG A 148 11.43 1.18 7.69
N ILE A 149 10.44 1.73 8.39
CA ILE A 149 9.74 1.05 9.50
C ILE A 149 9.08 -0.23 8.97
N LEU A 150 8.33 -0.14 7.87
CA LEU A 150 7.62 -1.28 7.30
C LEU A 150 8.56 -2.36 6.76
N LEU A 151 9.68 -1.97 6.14
CA LEU A 151 10.70 -2.90 5.64
C LEU A 151 11.44 -3.63 6.76
N ASN A 152 11.61 -2.98 7.92
CA ASN A 152 12.32 -3.54 9.08
C ASN A 152 11.40 -4.32 10.03
N LYS A 153 10.10 -4.01 10.06
CA LYS A 153 9.10 -4.80 10.82
C LYS A 153 8.87 -6.14 10.12
N THR A 154 9.59 -7.17 10.58
CA THR A 154 9.42 -8.55 10.11
C THR A 154 8.16 -9.24 10.66
N THR A 155 7.42 -8.62 11.58
CA THR A 155 6.13 -9.10 12.15
C THR A 155 5.27 -7.93 12.69
N PRO A 156 3.92 -8.02 12.71
CA PRO A 156 3.07 -7.15 13.52
C PRO A 156 3.06 -7.65 14.97
N GLU A 157 3.04 -6.72 15.92
CA GLU A 157 2.55 -6.98 17.27
C GLU A 157 1.13 -7.59 17.16
N THR A 158 0.96 -8.69 17.89
CA THR A 158 -0.25 -9.49 18.03
C THR A 158 -1.38 -8.72 18.67
#